data_AF-A0A5C1YFW5-F1
#
_entry.id   AF-A0A5C1YFW5-F1
#
_cell.length_a   1.000
_cell.length_b   1.000
_cell.length_c   1.000
_cell.angle_alpha   90.00
_cell.angle_beta   90.00
_cell.angle_gamma   90.00
#
_symmetry.space_group_name_H-M   'P 1'
#
loop_
_entity.id
_entity.type
_entity.pdbx_description
1 polymer ?
#
loop_
_entity_poly.entity_id
_entity_poly.type
_entity_poly.pdbx_seq_one_letter_code
_entity_poly.pdbx_strand_id
1 'polypeptide(L)'
;MTTRSDDTIPDAPAIAEHEGALAAAVRRLPDVRTVAFTTRHVGAGYDRSEVDAFIAQIAEAVDDVRAASDSGRQELTNLRAENAKLRAAAGSDLEQEIAAGAVGLLSQAQLIADKAVADAEQYARDLVVTARNQYREILERAENSASQASATLASASAPPLGPAIPEIEYVRTYAQVAQIQLRSVLEALTEQVDRLGSVPQPALEPDGTVTPVSAPASVSAPTPASDSDEEREEPVWAPTLVDTSNPIEPQYFRSSRGR
;
A
#
# COMPACT_ATOMS: atom_id res chain seq x y z
N MET A 1 -1.75 23.04 -6.86
CA MET A 1 -0.30 22.79 -7.04
C MET A 1 -0.13 22.06 -8.36
N THR A 2 0.68 22.58 -9.27
CA THR A 2 0.80 22.05 -10.64
C THR A 2 2.05 21.17 -10.74
N THR A 3 1.93 19.97 -11.31
CA THR A 3 3.03 19.01 -11.43
C THR A 3 4.05 19.47 -12.46
N ARG A 4 5.23 19.87 -11.98
CA ARG A 4 6.43 20.14 -12.78
C ARG A 4 7.25 18.86 -12.88
N SER A 5 7.12 18.13 -13.99
CA SER A 5 8.07 17.13 -14.50
C SER A 5 7.70 16.75 -15.94
N ASP A 6 8.08 17.62 -16.88
CA ASP A 6 8.30 17.26 -18.29
C ASP A 6 9.64 17.89 -18.69
N ASP A 7 10.70 17.39 -18.05
CA ASP A 7 12.08 17.78 -18.34
C ASP A 7 12.62 16.83 -19.42
N THR A 8 11.92 16.82 -20.57
CA THR A 8 12.31 16.07 -21.75
C THR A 8 13.64 16.62 -22.26
N ILE A 9 14.72 15.93 -21.88
CA ILE A 9 16.10 16.24 -22.32
C ILE A 9 16.07 16.31 -23.86
N PRO A 10 16.47 17.44 -24.47
CA PRO A 10 16.44 17.57 -25.92
C PRO A 10 17.41 16.57 -26.54
N ASP A 11 16.88 15.71 -27.40
CA ASP A 11 17.63 14.66 -28.07
C ASP A 11 18.81 15.28 -28.86
N ALA A 12 20.02 14.79 -28.62
CA ALA A 12 21.23 15.45 -29.06
C ALA A 12 21.34 15.37 -30.60
N PRO A 13 21.42 16.49 -31.33
CA PRO A 13 21.20 16.48 -32.78
C PRO A 13 22.27 15.67 -33.51
N ALA A 14 21.84 14.96 -34.56
CA ALA A 14 22.63 14.04 -35.39
C ALA A 14 23.95 14.60 -35.99
N ILE A 15 24.16 15.92 -35.89
CA ILE A 15 25.44 16.60 -36.13
C ILE A 15 26.59 15.91 -35.39
N ALA A 16 26.39 15.49 -34.13
CA ALA A 16 27.42 14.83 -33.33
C ALA A 16 27.81 13.44 -33.90
N GLU A 17 26.87 12.70 -34.50
CA GLU A 17 27.17 11.44 -35.17
C GLU A 17 27.96 11.67 -36.46
N HIS A 18 27.60 12.70 -37.23
CA HIS A 18 28.30 13.08 -38.46
C HIS A 18 29.73 13.55 -38.20
N GLU A 19 29.96 14.32 -37.14
CA GLU A 19 31.30 14.74 -36.70
C GLU A 19 32.15 13.54 -36.25
N GLY A 20 31.57 12.63 -35.44
CA GLY A 20 32.23 11.39 -35.04
C GLY A 20 32.57 10.46 -36.23
N ALA A 21 31.68 10.39 -37.23
CA ALA A 21 31.90 9.64 -38.46
C ALA A 21 33.01 10.26 -39.33
N LEU A 22 33.05 11.59 -39.45
CA LEU A 22 34.11 12.31 -40.15
C LEU A 22 35.48 12.10 -39.48
N ALA A 23 35.55 12.26 -38.15
CA ALA A 23 36.75 11.98 -37.36
C ALA A 23 37.23 10.52 -37.51
N ALA A 24 36.30 9.56 -37.62
CA ALA A 24 36.62 8.16 -37.89
C ALA A 24 37.12 7.92 -39.31
N ALA A 25 36.67 8.69 -40.31
CA ALA A 25 37.15 8.63 -41.68
C ALA A 25 38.54 9.27 -41.83
N VAL A 26 38.79 10.44 -41.24
CA VAL A 26 40.09 11.15 -41.26
C VAL A 26 41.22 10.30 -40.64
N ARG A 27 40.91 9.49 -39.63
CA ARG A 27 41.88 8.53 -39.04
C ARG A 27 42.08 7.23 -39.87
N ARG A 28 41.32 7.02 -40.95
CA ARG A 28 41.49 5.89 -41.89
C ARG A 28 42.18 6.28 -43.20
N LEU A 29 42.23 7.57 -43.53
CA LEU A 29 42.98 8.08 -44.69
C LEU A 29 44.48 7.77 -44.54
N PRO A 30 45.18 7.38 -45.62
CA PRO A 30 46.64 7.26 -45.62
C PRO A 30 47.30 8.65 -45.40
N ASP A 31 48.63 8.67 -45.21
CA ASP A 31 49.37 9.91 -45.16
C ASP A 31 49.34 10.63 -46.52
N VAL A 32 48.70 11.80 -46.56
CA VAL A 32 48.52 12.63 -47.75
C VAL A 32 49.87 13.10 -48.30
N ARG A 33 50.90 13.22 -47.44
CA ARG A 33 52.28 13.58 -47.81
C ARG A 33 52.96 12.53 -48.71
N THR A 34 52.40 11.30 -48.79
CA THR A 34 52.92 10.21 -49.64
C THR A 34 52.24 10.09 -51.01
N VAL A 35 51.23 10.92 -51.30
CA VAL A 35 50.46 10.85 -52.56
C VAL A 35 51.28 11.42 -53.72
N ALA A 36 51.46 10.63 -54.77
CA ALA A 36 52.16 11.02 -55.99
C ALA A 36 51.22 11.11 -57.20
N PHE A 37 51.26 12.23 -57.92
CA PHE A 37 50.44 12.47 -59.12
C PHE A 37 51.24 12.24 -60.42
N THR A 38 50.58 11.72 -61.45
CA THR A 38 51.21 11.44 -62.75
C THR A 38 51.26 12.68 -63.65
N THR A 39 52.45 13.13 -64.03
CA THR A 39 52.63 14.33 -64.85
C THR A 39 52.26 14.10 -66.32
N ARG A 40 51.16 14.71 -66.78
CA ARG A 40 50.73 14.68 -68.18
C ARG A 40 51.59 15.63 -69.03
N HIS A 41 52.35 15.08 -69.98
CA HIS A 41 53.29 15.84 -70.81
C HIS A 41 52.64 16.58 -72.00
N VAL A 42 51.33 16.43 -72.22
CA VAL A 42 50.59 17.06 -73.33
C VAL A 42 49.24 17.59 -72.82
N GLY A 43 49.13 18.91 -72.71
CA GLY A 43 47.98 19.65 -72.18
C GLY A 43 48.38 20.56 -71.00
N ALA A 44 47.50 21.50 -70.64
CA ALA A 44 47.65 22.25 -69.40
C ALA A 44 47.28 21.34 -68.20
N GLY A 45 48.14 21.32 -67.18
CA GLY A 45 47.88 20.70 -65.89
C GLY A 45 47.88 21.74 -64.77
N TYR A 46 47.60 21.32 -63.54
CA TYR A 46 47.76 22.16 -62.35
C TYR A 46 49.23 22.53 -62.14
N ASP A 47 49.49 23.70 -61.55
CA ASP A 47 50.85 24.06 -61.12
C ASP A 47 51.28 23.12 -59.99
N ARG A 48 52.45 22.51 -60.15
CA ARG A 48 52.99 21.59 -59.14
C ARG A 48 53.24 22.30 -57.81
N SER A 49 53.71 23.54 -57.83
CA SER A 49 54.01 24.31 -56.61
C SER A 49 52.75 24.66 -55.82
N GLU A 50 51.64 24.94 -56.52
CA GLU A 50 50.32 25.14 -55.93
C GLU A 50 49.76 23.85 -55.32
N VAL A 51 49.87 22.72 -56.04
CA VAL A 51 49.45 21.40 -55.55
C VAL A 51 50.29 20.94 -54.35
N ASP A 52 51.62 21.04 -54.43
CA ASP A 52 52.52 20.64 -53.34
C ASP A 52 52.24 21.49 -52.07
N ALA A 53 51.91 22.79 -52.22
CA ALA A 53 51.51 23.67 -51.11
C ALA A 53 50.11 23.35 -50.55
N PHE A 54 49.13 23.03 -51.39
CA PHE A 54 47.78 22.63 -50.97
C PHE A 54 47.78 21.28 -50.25
N ILE A 55 48.58 20.31 -50.71
CA ILE A 55 48.77 19.02 -50.04
C ILE A 55 49.42 19.20 -48.67
N ALA A 56 50.35 20.14 -48.49
CA ALA A 56 50.92 20.47 -47.19
C ALA A 56 49.85 21.01 -46.21
N GLN A 57 48.99 21.92 -46.66
CA GLN A 57 47.88 22.46 -45.85
C GLN A 57 46.84 21.39 -45.47
N ILE A 58 46.53 20.48 -46.40
CA ILE A 58 45.66 19.33 -46.10
C ILE A 58 46.31 18.41 -45.06
N ALA A 59 47.60 18.13 -45.17
CA ALA A 59 48.30 17.27 -44.22
C ALA A 59 48.29 17.86 -42.80
N GLU A 60 48.56 19.16 -42.67
CA GLU A 60 48.46 19.91 -41.41
C GLU A 60 47.05 19.82 -40.80
N ALA A 61 46.01 20.15 -41.57
CA ALA A 61 44.62 20.08 -41.10
C ALA A 61 44.16 18.63 -40.75
N VAL A 62 44.66 17.62 -41.46
CA VAL A 62 44.39 16.20 -41.16
C VAL A 62 45.07 15.76 -39.85
N ASP A 63 46.30 16.21 -39.60
CA ASP A 63 47.03 15.88 -38.37
C ASP A 63 46.44 16.62 -37.15
N ASP A 64 45.97 17.86 -37.30
CA ASP A 64 45.21 18.60 -36.26
C ASP A 64 43.89 17.88 -35.90
N VAL A 65 43.09 17.50 -36.91
CA VAL A 65 41.82 16.77 -36.67
C VAL A 65 42.09 15.42 -35.99
N ARG A 66 43.20 14.75 -36.29
CA ARG A 66 43.62 13.52 -35.59
C ARG A 66 43.98 13.78 -34.13
N ALA A 67 44.79 14.81 -33.86
CA ALA A 67 45.20 15.18 -32.51
C ALA A 67 43.99 15.55 -31.63
N ALA A 68 43.08 16.38 -32.15
CA ALA A 68 41.82 16.71 -31.47
C ALA A 68 40.95 15.46 -31.22
N SER A 69 40.81 14.59 -32.23
CA SER A 69 40.00 13.37 -32.14
C SER A 69 40.54 12.37 -31.11
N ASP A 70 41.86 12.21 -30.99
CA ASP A 70 42.45 11.28 -30.02
C ASP A 70 42.56 11.90 -28.61
N SER A 71 42.67 13.23 -28.49
CA SER A 71 42.50 13.95 -27.21
C SER A 71 41.09 13.75 -26.63
N GLY A 72 40.04 14.02 -27.43
CA GLY A 72 38.65 13.82 -27.00
C GLY A 72 38.32 12.35 -26.67
N ARG A 73 39.00 11.38 -27.31
CA ARG A 73 38.89 9.95 -26.92
C ARG A 73 39.52 9.68 -25.56
N GLN A 74 40.67 10.25 -25.25
CA GLN A 74 41.32 10.12 -23.93
C GLN A 74 40.45 10.72 -22.83
N GLU A 75 39.90 11.92 -23.05
CA GLU A 75 38.95 12.56 -22.14
C GLU A 75 37.71 11.68 -21.92
N LEU A 76 37.09 11.19 -23.00
CA LEU A 76 35.94 10.28 -22.91
C LEU A 76 36.25 8.92 -22.25
N THR A 77 37.51 8.45 -22.24
CA THR A 77 37.89 7.28 -21.43
C THR A 77 38.07 7.64 -19.96
N ASN A 78 38.66 8.80 -19.66
CA ASN A 78 38.86 9.29 -18.29
C ASN A 78 37.51 9.56 -17.60
N LEU A 79 36.63 10.33 -18.25
CA LEU A 79 35.28 10.65 -17.75
C LEU A 79 34.42 9.40 -17.53
N ARG A 80 34.57 8.36 -18.35
CA ARG A 80 33.88 7.06 -18.16
C ARG A 80 34.45 6.28 -16.99
N ALA A 81 35.77 6.24 -16.82
CA ALA A 81 36.41 5.60 -15.66
C ALA A 81 36.02 6.30 -14.34
N GLU A 82 35.98 7.63 -14.34
CA GLU A 82 35.49 8.41 -13.20
C GLU A 82 34.00 8.19 -12.95
N ASN A 83 33.15 8.20 -13.98
CA ASN A 83 31.72 7.89 -13.85
C ASN A 83 31.43 6.48 -13.31
N ALA A 84 32.28 5.50 -13.63
CA ALA A 84 32.21 4.16 -13.09
C ALA A 84 32.63 4.12 -11.61
N LYS A 85 33.73 4.80 -11.26
CA LYS A 85 34.21 4.94 -9.88
C LYS A 85 33.19 5.66 -8.97
N LEU A 86 32.59 6.75 -9.45
CA LEU A 86 31.57 7.51 -8.71
C LEU A 86 30.29 6.70 -8.50
N ARG A 87 29.83 5.92 -9.51
CA ARG A 87 28.70 4.99 -9.35
C ARG A 87 29.00 3.87 -8.34
N ALA A 88 30.23 3.32 -8.35
CA ALA A 88 30.63 2.29 -7.40
C ALA A 88 30.67 2.81 -5.95
N ALA A 89 31.17 4.04 -5.75
CA ALA A 89 31.15 4.70 -4.44
C ALA A 89 29.72 4.96 -3.96
N ALA A 90 28.91 5.66 -4.76
CA ALA A 90 27.52 5.99 -4.41
C ALA A 90 26.64 4.74 -4.20
N GLY A 91 26.91 3.64 -4.91
CA GLY A 91 26.27 2.35 -4.67
C GLY A 91 26.61 1.77 -3.29
N SER A 92 27.89 1.81 -2.90
CA SER A 92 28.32 1.41 -1.54
C SER A 92 27.66 2.27 -0.48
N ASP A 93 27.73 3.59 -0.59
CA ASP A 93 27.17 4.52 0.40
C ASP A 93 25.66 4.26 0.60
N LEU A 94 24.92 4.06 -0.49
CA LEU A 94 23.49 3.71 -0.46
C LEU A 94 23.23 2.33 0.17
N GLU A 95 24.03 1.31 -0.13
CA GLU A 95 23.94 0.00 0.53
C GLU A 95 24.20 0.10 2.04
N GLN A 96 25.14 0.93 2.47
CA GLN A 96 25.39 1.21 3.90
C GLN A 96 24.21 1.94 4.56
N GLU A 97 23.62 2.95 3.91
CA GLU A 97 22.44 3.67 4.43
C GLU A 97 21.21 2.75 4.54
N ILE A 98 20.94 1.94 3.52
CA ILE A 98 19.84 0.95 3.52
C ILE A 98 20.05 -0.09 4.63
N ALA A 99 21.28 -0.60 4.81
CA ALA A 99 21.58 -1.55 5.88
C ALA A 99 21.38 -0.94 7.27
N ALA A 100 21.83 0.31 7.49
CA ALA A 100 21.61 1.02 8.75
C ALA A 100 20.11 1.26 9.03
N GLY A 101 19.35 1.69 8.02
CA GLY A 101 17.90 1.87 8.11
C GLY A 101 17.16 0.56 8.41
N ALA A 102 17.53 -0.53 7.75
CA ALA A 102 16.94 -1.86 7.97
C ALA A 102 17.20 -2.39 9.39
N VAL A 103 18.38 -2.17 9.96
CA VAL A 103 18.69 -2.50 11.37
C VAL A 103 17.84 -1.67 12.33
N GLY A 104 17.62 -0.38 12.03
CA GLY A 104 16.72 0.49 12.79
C GLY A 104 15.27 -0.02 12.78
N LEU A 105 14.74 -0.36 11.60
CA LEU A 105 13.39 -0.92 11.45
C LEU A 105 13.24 -2.29 12.12
N LEU A 106 14.25 -3.15 12.06
CA LEU A 106 14.24 -4.45 12.75
C LEU A 106 14.19 -4.28 14.28
N SER A 107 14.98 -3.36 14.83
CA SER A 107 14.96 -3.00 16.26
C SER A 107 13.59 -2.44 16.68
N GLN A 108 13.01 -1.56 15.87
CA GLN A 108 11.65 -1.04 16.10
C GLN A 108 10.59 -2.16 16.05
N ALA A 109 10.68 -3.08 15.09
CA ALA A 109 9.76 -4.22 14.97
C ALA A 109 9.87 -5.18 16.17
N GLN A 110 11.08 -5.41 16.69
CA GLN A 110 11.31 -6.18 17.91
C GLN A 110 10.65 -5.51 19.13
N LEU A 111 10.87 -4.21 19.33
CA LEU A 111 10.24 -3.46 20.42
C LEU A 111 8.70 -3.45 20.35
N ILE A 112 8.13 -3.41 19.14
CA ILE A 112 6.67 -3.53 18.92
C ILE A 112 6.19 -4.95 19.26
N ALA A 113 6.92 -5.99 18.85
CA ALA A 113 6.59 -7.37 19.15
C ALA A 113 6.66 -7.68 20.66
N ASP A 114 7.73 -7.26 21.34
CA ASP A 114 7.90 -7.43 22.79
C ASP A 114 6.77 -6.73 23.57
N LYS A 115 6.38 -5.51 23.14
CA LYS A 115 5.23 -4.81 23.71
C LYS A 115 3.92 -5.58 23.46
N ALA A 116 3.68 -6.04 22.23
CA ALA A 116 2.46 -6.78 21.89
C ALA A 116 2.33 -8.09 22.69
N VAL A 117 3.45 -8.78 22.97
CA VAL A 117 3.48 -9.94 23.86
C VAL A 117 3.12 -9.55 25.30
N ALA A 118 3.71 -8.47 25.83
CA ALA A 118 3.41 -7.99 27.19
C ALA A 118 1.94 -7.55 27.36
N ASP A 119 1.39 -6.84 26.36
CA ASP A 119 -0.01 -6.42 26.32
C ASP A 119 -0.95 -7.66 26.23
N ALA A 120 -0.60 -8.67 25.42
CA ALA A 120 -1.36 -9.91 25.28
C ALA A 120 -1.31 -10.79 26.55
N GLU A 121 -0.16 -10.91 27.21
CA GLU A 121 -0.05 -11.57 28.52
C GLU A 121 -0.93 -10.89 29.57
N GLN A 122 -0.94 -9.55 29.59
CA GLN A 122 -1.74 -8.79 30.54
C GLN A 122 -3.25 -8.98 30.28
N TYR A 123 -3.67 -8.97 29.02
CA TYR A 123 -5.05 -9.28 28.63
C TYR A 123 -5.44 -10.72 29.00
N ALA A 124 -4.56 -11.70 28.78
CA ALA A 124 -4.81 -13.10 29.17
C ALA A 124 -4.96 -13.26 30.69
N ARG A 125 -4.17 -12.54 31.50
CA ARG A 125 -4.32 -12.51 32.96
C ARG A 125 -5.68 -11.94 33.38
N ASP A 126 -6.09 -10.82 32.79
CA ASP A 126 -7.37 -10.16 33.11
C ASP A 126 -8.60 -11.00 32.68
N LEU A 127 -8.55 -11.59 31.49
CA LEU A 127 -9.59 -12.52 31.00
C LEU A 127 -9.76 -13.71 31.94
N VAL A 128 -8.67 -14.30 32.45
CA VAL A 128 -8.70 -15.41 33.41
C VAL A 128 -9.26 -14.98 34.78
N VAL A 129 -9.01 -13.75 35.23
CA VAL A 129 -9.61 -13.21 36.46
C VAL A 129 -11.11 -12.96 36.26
N THR A 130 -11.49 -12.33 35.15
CA THR A 130 -12.88 -12.05 34.78
C THR A 130 -13.70 -13.33 34.67
N ALA A 131 -13.22 -14.33 33.93
CA ALA A 131 -13.89 -15.63 33.81
C ALA A 131 -14.05 -16.32 35.18
N ARG A 132 -13.02 -16.29 36.05
CA ARG A 132 -13.11 -16.84 37.42
C ARG A 132 -14.15 -16.14 38.29
N ASN A 133 -14.34 -14.84 38.11
CA ASN A 133 -15.37 -14.09 38.84
C ASN A 133 -16.78 -14.41 38.30
N GLN A 134 -16.95 -14.47 36.97
CA GLN A 134 -18.20 -14.90 36.34
C GLN A 134 -18.59 -16.33 36.75
N TYR A 135 -17.65 -17.28 36.79
CA TYR A 135 -17.94 -18.63 37.27
C TYR A 135 -18.42 -18.68 38.72
N ARG A 136 -17.86 -17.84 39.61
CA ARG A 136 -18.33 -17.73 41.00
C ARG A 136 -19.75 -17.15 41.07
N GLU A 137 -20.00 -16.07 40.35
CA GLU A 137 -21.30 -15.39 40.30
C GLU A 137 -22.41 -16.31 39.74
N ILE A 138 -22.11 -17.09 38.70
CA ILE A 138 -23.03 -18.10 38.15
C ILE A 138 -23.33 -19.20 39.17
N LEU A 139 -22.32 -19.66 39.91
CA LEU A 139 -22.47 -20.71 40.91
C LEU A 139 -23.26 -20.23 42.14
N GLU A 140 -22.96 -19.05 42.66
CA GLU A 140 -23.73 -18.38 43.72
C GLU A 140 -25.18 -18.13 43.29
N ARG A 141 -25.42 -17.69 42.04
CA ARG A 141 -26.77 -17.53 41.48
C ARG A 141 -27.52 -18.86 41.41
N ALA A 142 -26.84 -19.95 41.05
CA ALA A 142 -27.43 -21.28 40.98
C ALA A 142 -27.77 -21.83 42.38
N GLU A 143 -26.89 -21.68 43.37
CA GLU A 143 -27.12 -22.08 44.77
C GLU A 143 -28.28 -21.30 45.39
N ASN A 144 -28.34 -19.98 45.18
CA ASN A 144 -29.47 -19.15 45.63
C ASN A 144 -30.80 -19.57 44.97
N SER A 145 -30.80 -19.82 43.66
CA SER A 145 -31.99 -20.28 42.93
C SER A 145 -32.47 -21.66 43.40
N ALA A 146 -31.56 -22.62 43.57
CA ALA A 146 -31.87 -23.95 44.10
C ALA A 146 -32.40 -23.88 45.54
N SER A 147 -31.86 -22.98 46.37
CA SER A 147 -32.32 -22.74 47.74
C SER A 147 -33.74 -22.16 47.77
N GLN A 148 -34.03 -21.19 46.90
CA GLN A 148 -35.37 -20.60 46.76
C GLN A 148 -36.39 -21.64 46.26
N ALA A 149 -36.06 -22.43 45.24
CA ALA A 149 -36.91 -23.52 44.73
C ALA A 149 -37.18 -24.59 45.80
N SER A 150 -36.17 -24.91 46.62
CA SER A 150 -36.32 -25.86 47.74
C SER A 150 -37.24 -25.29 48.84
N ALA A 151 -37.11 -24.00 49.15
CA ALA A 151 -37.93 -23.32 50.16
C ALA A 151 -39.41 -23.19 49.72
N THR A 152 -39.69 -22.92 48.44
CA THR A 152 -41.07 -22.87 47.92
C THR A 152 -41.69 -24.26 47.87
N LEU A 153 -40.95 -25.30 47.48
CA LEU A 153 -41.40 -26.71 47.56
C LEU A 153 -41.70 -27.14 49.01
N ALA A 154 -40.83 -26.81 49.96
CA ALA A 154 -41.07 -27.10 51.38
C ALA A 154 -42.31 -26.38 51.92
N SER A 155 -42.53 -25.12 51.52
CA SER A 155 -43.71 -24.33 51.90
C SER A 155 -45.00 -24.87 51.28
N ALA A 156 -44.94 -25.37 50.04
CA ALA A 156 -46.06 -26.04 49.36
C ALA A 156 -46.36 -27.44 49.92
N SER A 157 -45.44 -28.02 50.69
CA SER A 157 -45.59 -29.33 51.34
C SER A 157 -46.28 -29.27 52.72
N ALA A 158 -46.74 -28.09 53.17
CA ALA A 158 -47.61 -27.97 54.33
C ALA A 158 -48.97 -28.67 54.05
N PRO A 159 -49.50 -29.52 54.94
CA PRO A 159 -50.58 -30.45 54.59
C PRO A 159 -51.92 -29.73 54.32
N PRO A 160 -52.48 -29.82 53.10
CA PRO A 160 -53.79 -29.26 52.83
C PRO A 160 -54.90 -30.16 53.37
N LEU A 161 -55.65 -29.67 54.35
CA LEU A 161 -57.07 -30.03 54.42
C LEU A 161 -57.72 -29.48 53.14
N GLY A 162 -58.38 -30.37 52.39
CA GLY A 162 -58.83 -30.10 51.01
C GLY A 162 -59.98 -29.07 50.89
N PRO A 163 -60.59 -28.92 49.69
CA PRO A 163 -60.80 -29.98 48.69
C PRO A 163 -59.81 -29.95 47.52
N ALA A 164 -60.00 -30.88 46.56
CA ALA A 164 -59.23 -30.95 45.33
C ALA A 164 -59.41 -29.67 44.48
N ILE A 165 -58.30 -29.02 44.14
CA ILE A 165 -58.24 -27.96 43.14
C ILE A 165 -58.65 -28.57 41.79
N PRO A 166 -59.60 -27.97 41.04
CA PRO A 166 -60.12 -28.58 39.82
C PRO A 166 -59.02 -28.71 38.76
N GLU A 167 -58.88 -29.90 38.19
CA GLU A 167 -57.88 -30.23 37.15
C GLU A 167 -57.92 -29.25 35.96
N ILE A 168 -59.10 -28.68 35.70
CA ILE A 168 -59.35 -27.64 34.68
C ILE A 168 -58.49 -26.39 34.91
N GLU A 169 -58.20 -26.00 36.15
CA GLU A 169 -57.36 -24.82 36.45
C GLU A 169 -55.86 -25.15 36.31
N TYR A 170 -55.43 -26.36 36.66
CA TYR A 170 -54.08 -26.84 36.34
C TYR A 170 -53.86 -26.93 34.83
N VAL A 171 -54.80 -27.51 34.07
CA VAL A 171 -54.72 -27.57 32.61
C VAL A 171 -54.76 -26.16 31.99
N ARG A 172 -55.60 -25.26 32.50
CA ARG A 172 -55.66 -23.86 32.01
C ARG A 172 -54.38 -23.09 32.28
N THR A 173 -53.83 -23.16 33.49
CA THR A 173 -52.56 -22.48 33.83
C THR A 173 -51.38 -23.09 33.08
N TYR A 174 -51.31 -24.42 32.94
CA TYR A 174 -50.26 -25.09 32.16
C TYR A 174 -50.35 -24.73 30.67
N ALA A 175 -51.54 -24.71 30.08
CA ALA A 175 -51.75 -24.26 28.69
C ALA A 175 -51.39 -22.77 28.51
N GLN A 176 -51.68 -21.91 29.49
CA GLN A 176 -51.34 -20.49 29.45
C GLN A 176 -49.82 -20.26 29.60
N VAL A 177 -49.13 -21.03 30.44
CA VAL A 177 -47.66 -21.03 30.53
C VAL A 177 -47.02 -21.54 29.24
N ALA A 178 -47.53 -22.64 28.67
CA ALA A 178 -47.07 -23.16 27.39
C ALA A 178 -47.28 -22.15 26.24
N GLN A 179 -48.39 -21.42 26.24
CA GLN A 179 -48.65 -20.35 25.26
C GLN A 179 -47.67 -19.19 25.39
N ILE A 180 -47.31 -18.79 26.62
CA ILE A 180 -46.29 -17.76 26.88
C ILE A 180 -44.90 -18.24 26.42
N GLN A 181 -44.51 -19.47 26.77
CA GLN A 181 -43.24 -20.07 26.35
C GLN A 181 -43.13 -20.18 24.83
N LEU A 182 -44.18 -20.67 24.15
CA LEU A 182 -44.18 -20.84 22.70
C LEU A 182 -44.18 -19.49 21.97
N ARG A 183 -44.87 -18.46 22.50
CA ARG A 183 -44.73 -17.08 22.00
C ARG A 183 -43.31 -16.56 22.17
N SER A 184 -42.69 -16.73 23.34
CA SER A 184 -41.31 -16.29 23.60
C SER A 184 -40.28 -16.98 22.70
N VAL A 185 -40.46 -18.27 22.41
CA VAL A 185 -39.61 -19.02 21.46
C VAL A 185 -39.81 -18.50 20.03
N LEU A 186 -41.04 -18.22 19.59
CA LEU A 186 -41.29 -17.62 18.28
C LEU A 186 -40.74 -16.20 18.16
N GLU A 187 -40.83 -15.40 19.23
CA GLU A 187 -40.28 -14.04 19.30
C GLU A 187 -38.75 -14.06 19.21
N ALA A 188 -38.08 -14.92 19.98
CA ALA A 188 -36.63 -15.12 19.92
C ALA A 188 -36.15 -15.68 18.56
N LEU A 189 -36.92 -16.58 17.92
CA LEU A 189 -36.64 -17.05 16.56
C LEU A 189 -36.86 -15.95 15.52
N THR A 190 -37.83 -15.05 15.72
CA THR A 190 -38.07 -13.90 14.84
C THR A 190 -36.93 -12.89 14.98
N GLU A 191 -36.48 -12.57 16.20
CA GLU A 191 -35.30 -11.74 16.45
C GLU A 191 -34.03 -12.35 15.81
N GLN A 192 -33.85 -13.67 15.91
CA GLN A 192 -32.72 -14.36 15.26
C GLN A 192 -32.81 -14.34 13.73
N VAL A 193 -34.02 -14.41 13.15
CA VAL A 193 -34.23 -14.29 11.70
C VAL A 193 -34.01 -12.85 11.23
N ASP A 194 -34.51 -11.83 11.93
CA ASP A 194 -34.21 -10.42 11.63
C ASP A 194 -32.70 -10.14 11.76
N ARG A 195 -32.01 -10.75 12.74
CA ARG A 195 -30.55 -10.65 12.93
C ARG A 195 -29.73 -11.45 11.92
N LEU A 196 -30.34 -12.40 11.21
CA LEU A 196 -29.74 -13.10 10.06
C LEU A 196 -30.04 -12.38 8.72
N GLY A 197 -31.19 -11.70 8.62
CA GLY A 197 -31.53 -10.83 7.49
C GLY A 197 -30.77 -9.50 7.50
N SER A 198 -30.54 -8.94 8.69
CA SER A 198 -29.68 -7.76 8.91
C SER A 198 -28.19 -8.15 8.97
N VAL A 199 -27.70 -8.67 7.84
CA VAL A 199 -26.24 -8.67 7.55
C VAL A 199 -25.71 -7.26 7.80
N PRO A 200 -24.61 -7.06 8.55
CA PRO A 200 -24.12 -5.73 8.91
C PRO A 200 -23.75 -4.88 7.70
N GLN A 201 -24.70 -4.05 7.24
CA GLN A 201 -24.46 -3.10 6.16
C GLN A 201 -23.61 -1.95 6.73
N PRO A 202 -22.42 -1.66 6.15
CA PRO A 202 -21.51 -0.67 6.70
C PRO A 202 -22.18 0.72 6.74
N ALA A 203 -22.13 1.37 7.90
CA ALA A 203 -22.89 2.58 8.15
C ALA A 203 -22.42 3.76 7.29
N LEU A 204 -23.27 4.17 6.34
CA LEU A 204 -23.21 5.49 5.73
C LEU A 204 -23.88 6.48 6.68
N GLU A 205 -23.09 7.32 7.36
CA GLU A 205 -23.61 8.34 8.27
C GLU A 205 -24.37 9.45 7.50
N PRO A 206 -25.55 9.90 7.98
CA PRO A 206 -26.35 10.89 7.28
C PRO A 206 -26.28 12.31 7.88
N ASP A 207 -25.66 13.24 7.16
CA ASP A 207 -26.11 14.65 7.06
C ASP A 207 -25.32 15.38 5.95
N GLY A 208 -25.90 16.23 5.08
CA GLY A 208 -27.31 16.53 4.85
C GLY A 208 -27.47 17.77 3.95
N THR A 209 -28.55 17.85 3.15
CA THR A 209 -29.05 19.04 2.38
C THR A 209 -28.10 19.70 1.34
N VAL A 210 -28.47 20.15 0.13
CA VAL A 210 -29.65 20.15 -0.80
C VAL A 210 -29.05 20.32 -2.25
N THR A 211 -29.71 20.43 -3.42
CA THR A 211 -31.05 20.91 -3.86
C THR A 211 -31.35 20.35 -5.28
N PRO A 212 -32.60 20.09 -5.71
CA PRO A 212 -32.88 19.38 -6.97
C PRO A 212 -33.07 20.30 -8.21
N VAL A 213 -32.55 19.88 -9.38
CA VAL A 213 -32.94 20.40 -10.72
C VAL A 213 -32.88 19.29 -11.79
N SER A 214 -33.96 19.19 -12.58
CA SER A 214 -34.11 18.61 -13.93
C SER A 214 -33.40 17.32 -14.38
N ALA A 215 -34.21 16.30 -14.70
CA ALA A 215 -33.94 15.38 -15.81
C ALA A 215 -34.28 16.07 -17.17
N PRO A 216 -33.97 15.48 -18.35
CA PRO A 216 -34.90 14.48 -18.91
C PRO A 216 -34.30 13.34 -19.78
N ALA A 217 -35.17 12.37 -20.07
CA ALA A 217 -35.22 11.53 -21.30
C ALA A 217 -34.19 10.40 -21.54
N SER A 218 -34.69 9.16 -21.32
CA SER A 218 -34.78 8.08 -22.34
C SER A 218 -33.52 7.41 -22.92
N VAL A 219 -33.46 6.07 -22.82
CA VAL A 219 -33.72 5.10 -23.93
C VAL A 219 -33.95 3.69 -23.33
N SER A 220 -34.54 2.77 -24.09
CA SER A 220 -35.22 1.56 -23.61
C SER A 220 -34.46 0.22 -23.82
N ALA A 221 -34.55 -0.66 -22.80
CA ALA A 221 -34.82 -2.11 -22.95
C ALA A 221 -33.72 -3.03 -23.59
N PRO A 222 -33.94 -4.35 -23.86
CA PRO A 222 -33.55 -5.36 -22.83
C PRO A 222 -32.95 -6.71 -23.31
N THR A 223 -32.17 -7.39 -22.44
CA THR A 223 -31.87 -8.86 -22.43
C THR A 223 -31.12 -9.46 -23.67
N PRO A 224 -30.66 -10.74 -23.65
CA PRO A 224 -30.32 -11.65 -22.54
C PRO A 224 -28.92 -12.35 -22.64
N ALA A 225 -28.51 -13.00 -21.54
CA ALA A 225 -27.75 -14.26 -21.42
C ALA A 225 -26.51 -14.58 -22.31
N SER A 226 -25.34 -14.58 -21.65
CA SER A 226 -24.23 -15.56 -21.73
C SER A 226 -23.21 -15.17 -20.63
N ASP A 227 -22.38 -16.04 -20.06
CA ASP A 227 -22.45 -17.48 -19.77
C ASP A 227 -21.45 -17.74 -18.60
N SER A 228 -21.27 -18.96 -18.12
CA SER A 228 -20.37 -19.32 -17.01
C SER A 228 -18.93 -18.80 -17.12
N ASP A 229 -18.37 -18.27 -16.03
CA ASP A 229 -16.92 -18.39 -15.76
C ASP A 229 -16.58 -18.39 -14.26
N GLU A 230 -15.38 -18.87 -13.93
CA GLU A 230 -15.02 -19.58 -12.68
C GLU A 230 -15.10 -18.85 -11.32
N GLU A 231 -15.49 -19.61 -10.29
CA GLU A 231 -15.29 -19.29 -8.87
C GLU A 231 -13.78 -19.26 -8.52
N ARG A 232 -13.25 -18.10 -8.10
CA ARG A 232 -11.96 -17.99 -7.37
C ARG A 232 -12.04 -16.95 -6.26
N GLU A 233 -12.59 -17.35 -5.11
CA GLU A 233 -12.43 -16.60 -3.86
C GLU A 233 -10.99 -16.79 -3.32
N GLU A 234 -10.11 -15.81 -3.55
CA GLU A 234 -8.84 -15.75 -2.83
C GLU A 234 -9.05 -15.14 -1.43
N PRO A 235 -8.71 -15.84 -0.33
CA PRO A 235 -8.89 -15.30 1.02
C PRO A 235 -7.86 -14.20 1.28
N VAL A 236 -8.33 -12.97 1.52
CA VAL A 236 -7.46 -11.80 1.76
C VAL A 236 -6.96 -11.77 3.21
N TRP A 237 -5.76 -12.29 3.46
CA TRP A 237 -5.09 -12.24 4.78
C TRP A 237 -4.05 -11.11 4.86
N ALA A 238 -4.50 -9.86 4.88
CA ALA A 238 -3.65 -8.68 5.07
C ALA A 238 -4.18 -7.76 6.19
N PRO A 239 -3.50 -7.65 7.34
CA PRO A 239 -3.88 -6.70 8.38
C PRO A 239 -3.42 -5.28 7.99
N THR A 240 -4.36 -4.38 7.75
CA THR A 240 -4.06 -2.96 7.48
C THR A 240 -3.63 -2.26 8.77
N LEU A 241 -2.39 -1.77 8.79
CA LEU A 241 -1.87 -0.94 9.88
C LEU A 241 -2.66 0.37 9.97
N VAL A 242 -3.21 0.66 11.14
CA VAL A 242 -3.88 1.95 11.42
C VAL A 242 -2.82 2.99 11.76
N ASP A 243 -2.67 3.99 10.90
CA ASP A 243 -1.86 5.18 11.16
C ASP A 243 -2.60 6.13 12.11
N THR A 244 -2.16 6.21 13.37
CA THR A 244 -2.71 7.12 14.38
C THR A 244 -1.89 8.42 14.48
N SER A 245 -1.74 9.14 13.37
CA SER A 245 -0.95 10.38 13.28
C SER A 245 -1.81 11.66 13.30
N ASN A 246 -2.33 12.04 14.46
CA ASN A 246 -2.42 13.47 14.84
C ASN A 246 -2.58 13.67 16.36
N PRO A 247 -2.07 14.79 16.94
CA PRO A 247 -1.94 14.94 18.39
C PRO A 247 -3.15 15.61 19.06
N ILE A 248 -3.28 15.38 20.37
CA ILE A 248 -4.16 16.16 21.25
C ILE A 248 -3.35 17.31 21.84
N GLU A 249 -3.80 18.56 21.65
CA GLU A 249 -3.20 19.73 22.30
C GLU A 249 -3.52 19.77 23.81
N PRO A 250 -2.53 19.89 24.70
CA PRO A 250 -2.78 20.10 26.13
C PRO A 250 -3.09 21.58 26.42
N GLN A 251 -4.33 21.89 26.80
CA GLN A 251 -4.68 23.25 27.23
C GLN A 251 -3.96 23.64 28.53
N TYR A 252 -3.16 24.71 28.46
CA TYR A 252 -2.37 25.18 29.60
C TYR A 252 -3.23 25.89 30.66
N PHE A 253 -3.38 25.22 31.80
CA PHE A 253 -4.11 25.70 32.98
C PHE A 253 -3.39 26.88 33.65
N ARG A 254 -3.70 28.13 33.26
CA ARG A 254 -3.03 29.33 33.78
C ARG A 254 -3.79 29.99 34.95
N SER A 255 -3.76 29.34 36.12
CA SER A 255 -4.33 29.90 37.35
C SER A 255 -3.64 31.20 37.78
N SER A 256 -4.42 32.11 38.38
CA SER A 256 -3.98 33.44 38.80
C SER A 256 -3.49 33.49 40.26
N ARG A 257 -2.38 34.20 40.48
CA ARG A 257 -1.95 34.93 41.69
C ARG A 257 -0.60 35.61 41.36
N GLY A 258 -0.29 36.83 41.80
CA GLY A 258 -1.10 37.75 42.60
C GLY A 258 -0.31 38.33 43.77
N ARG A 259 0.62 39.23 43.49
CA ARG A 259 1.25 40.23 44.38
C ARG A 259 1.89 41.31 43.52
#